data_AF-A0A5E4CZW5-F1
#
_entry.id   AF-A0A5E4CZW5-F1
#
_cell.length_a   1.000
_cell.length_b   1.000
_cell.length_c   1.000
_cell.angle_alpha   90.00
_cell.angle_beta   90.00
_cell.angle_gamma   90.00
#
_symmetry.space_group_name_H-M   'P 1'
#
loop_
_entity.id
_entity.type
_entity.pdbx_description
1 polymer ?
#
loop_
_entity_poly.entity_id
_entity_poly.type
_entity_poly.pdbx_seq_one_letter_code
_entity_poly.pdbx_strand_id
1 'polypeptide(L)'
;MESVFSWVFLVAVFKGVQCEVQLVESGGGLVQPGVSLKLSCAASGFTFSDYWMHCFRHTPGKGLEWISFISERSLYINYADSVKG
;
A
#
# COMPACT_ATOMS: atom_id res chain seq x y z
N MET A 1 -39.15 -22.71 -13.78
CA MET A 1 -38.05 -23.08 -12.86
C MET A 1 -36.74 -22.41 -13.25
N GLU A 2 -36.46 -22.21 -14.54
CA GLU A 2 -35.28 -21.48 -15.05
C GLU A 2 -35.15 -20.02 -14.59
N SER A 3 -36.27 -19.30 -14.49
CA SER A 3 -36.28 -17.88 -14.15
C SER A 3 -35.81 -17.63 -12.71
N VAL A 4 -36.25 -18.43 -11.74
CA VAL A 4 -35.85 -18.23 -10.33
C VAL A 4 -34.34 -18.41 -10.14
N PHE A 5 -33.74 -19.40 -10.82
CA PHE A 5 -32.30 -19.61 -10.81
C PHE A 5 -31.55 -18.43 -11.42
N SER A 6 -32.00 -17.91 -12.57
CA SER A 6 -31.39 -16.74 -13.21
C SER A 6 -31.37 -15.51 -12.31
N TRP A 7 -32.44 -15.28 -11.53
CA TRP A 7 -32.50 -14.16 -10.59
C TRP A 7 -31.59 -14.37 -9.37
N VAL A 8 -31.46 -15.60 -8.87
CA VAL A 8 -30.53 -15.94 -7.78
C VAL A 8 -29.08 -15.74 -8.22
N PHE A 9 -28.72 -16.16 -9.43
CA PHE A 9 -27.39 -15.91 -10.01
C PHE A 9 -27.11 -14.40 -10.17
N LEU A 10 -28.09 -13.64 -10.64
CA LEU A 10 -27.98 -12.18 -10.78
C LEU A 10 -27.67 -11.50 -9.44
N VAL A 11 -28.39 -11.86 -8.38
CA VAL A 11 -28.17 -11.32 -7.02
C VAL A 11 -26.80 -11.71 -6.46
N ALA A 12 -26.31 -12.92 -6.75
CA ALA A 12 -24.96 -13.35 -6.35
C ALA A 12 -23.85 -12.56 -7.04
N VAL A 13 -24.01 -12.25 -8.34
CA VAL A 13 -23.06 -11.43 -9.11
C VAL A 13 -23.05 -9.98 -8.60
N PHE A 14 -24.22 -9.41 -8.28
CA PHE A 14 -24.32 -8.02 -7.80
C PHE A 14 -23.88 -7.80 -6.35
N LYS A 15 -23.77 -8.85 -5.51
CA LYS A 15 -23.25 -8.73 -4.14
C LYS A 15 -21.72 -8.79 -4.03
N GLY A 16 -21.01 -9.02 -5.14
CA GLY A 16 -19.59 -9.37 -5.12
C GLY A 16 -18.58 -8.28 -5.49
N VAL A 17 -18.99 -7.05 -5.83
CA VAL A 17 -18.02 -5.97 -6.12
C VAL A 17 -17.64 -5.27 -4.82
N GLN A 18 -16.75 -5.89 -4.06
CA GLN A 18 -15.99 -5.22 -3.01
C GLN A 18 -14.80 -4.53 -3.69
N CYS A 19 -14.69 -3.21 -3.63
CA CYS A 19 -13.47 -2.52 -4.05
C CYS A 19 -12.36 -2.87 -3.05
N GLU A 20 -11.45 -3.75 -3.45
CA GLU A 20 -10.30 -4.13 -2.62
C GLU A 20 -9.27 -3.01 -2.60
N VAL A 21 -8.85 -2.60 -1.41
CA VAL A 21 -7.76 -1.65 -1.19
C VAL A 21 -6.45 -2.42 -1.18
N GLN A 22 -5.53 -2.10 -2.09
CA GLN A 22 -4.21 -2.75 -2.14
C GLN A 22 -3.05 -1.75 -2.17
N LEU A 23 -1.95 -2.17 -1.56
CA LEU A 23 -0.63 -1.54 -1.60
C LEU A 23 0.36 -2.59 -2.06
N VAL A 24 0.94 -2.40 -3.25
CA VAL A 24 1.86 -3.36 -3.87
C VAL A 24 3.27 -2.76 -3.91
N GLU A 25 4.17 -3.34 -3.13
CA GLU A 25 5.56 -2.92 -3.06
C GLU A 25 6.43 -3.63 -4.11
N SER A 26 7.39 -2.90 -4.67
CA SER A 26 8.34 -3.39 -5.67
C SER A 26 9.70 -2.69 -5.52
N GLY A 27 10.72 -3.24 -6.17
CA GLY A 27 12.09 -2.73 -6.09
C GLY A 27 12.87 -3.20 -4.86
N GLY A 28 12.31 -4.13 -4.07
CA GLY A 28 13.06 -4.83 -3.03
C GLY A 28 14.11 -5.79 -3.61
N GLY A 29 15.16 -6.10 -2.83
CA GLY A 29 16.20 -7.03 -3.23
C GLY A 29 17.52 -6.85 -2.48
N LEU A 30 18.48 -7.72 -2.80
CA LEU A 30 19.87 -7.59 -2.34
C LEU A 30 20.61 -6.61 -3.24
N VAL A 31 21.18 -5.57 -2.65
CA VAL A 31 22.06 -4.61 -3.34
C VAL A 31 23.44 -4.60 -2.70
N GLN A 32 24.45 -4.21 -3.49
CA GLN A 32 25.78 -4.00 -2.94
C GLN A 32 25.78 -2.81 -1.97
N PRO A 33 26.53 -2.89 -0.85
CA PRO A 33 26.70 -1.76 0.05
C PRO A 33 27.22 -0.53 -0.70
N GLY A 34 26.67 0.64 -0.39
CA GLY A 34 27.04 1.91 -1.05
C GLY A 34 26.29 2.21 -2.35
N VAL A 35 25.46 1.28 -2.84
CA VAL A 35 24.55 1.53 -3.96
C VAL A 35 23.16 1.86 -3.44
N SER A 36 22.52 2.88 -4.01
CA SER A 36 21.15 3.25 -3.67
C SER A 36 20.14 2.25 -4.21
N LEU A 37 19.15 1.88 -3.39
CA LEU A 37 18.01 1.07 -3.78
C LEU A 37 16.76 1.94 -3.89
N LYS A 38 15.99 1.78 -4.97
CA LYS A 38 14.69 2.44 -5.13
C LYS A 38 13.57 1.45 -4.83
N LEU A 39 12.82 1.72 -3.77
CA LEU A 39 11.55 1.06 -3.48
C LEU A 39 10.39 1.83 -4.12
N SER A 40 9.34 1.15 -4.54
CA SER A 40 8.12 1.74 -5.11
C SER A 40 6.89 1.03 -4.57
N CYS A 41 5.83 1.79 -4.29
CA CYS A 41 4.56 1.26 -3.80
C CYS A 41 3.44 1.74 -4.71
N ALA A 42 2.67 0.81 -5.28
CA ALA A 42 1.51 1.09 -6.10
C ALA A 42 0.23 0.91 -5.27
N ALA A 43 -0.63 1.92 -5.26
CA ALA A 43 -1.91 1.90 -4.55
C ALA A 43 -3.07 1.64 -5.53
N SER A 44 -4.03 0.81 -5.13
CA SER A 44 -5.28 0.59 -5.87
C SER A 44 -6.46 0.49 -4.90
N GLY A 45 -7.67 0.78 -5.39
CA GLY A 45 -8.90 0.77 -4.57
C GLY A 45 -9.10 2.01 -3.69
N PHE A 46 -8.17 2.96 -3.70
CA PHE A 46 -8.30 4.26 -3.04
C PHE A 46 -7.47 5.35 -3.73
N THR A 47 -7.80 6.61 -3.48
CA THR A 47 -7.01 7.76 -3.92
C THR A 47 -5.85 7.96 -2.94
N PHE A 48 -4.61 7.73 -3.38
CA PHE A 48 -3.41 7.89 -2.56
C PHE A 48 -3.34 9.26 -1.85
N SER A 49 -3.75 10.32 -2.55
CA SER A 49 -3.70 11.69 -2.07
C SER A 49 -4.71 12.04 -0.97
N ASP A 50 -5.64 11.15 -0.63
CA ASP A 50 -6.66 11.38 0.40
C ASP A 50 -6.26 10.84 1.78
N TYR A 51 -5.13 10.13 1.87
CA TYR A 51 -4.70 9.44 3.07
C TYR A 51 -3.24 9.74 3.42
N TRP A 52 -2.93 9.61 4.70
CA TRP A 52 -1.57 9.72 5.20
C TRP A 52 -0.81 8.42 4.98
N MET A 53 0.44 8.56 4.54
CA MET A 53 1.29 7.43 4.21
C MET A 53 2.48 7.39 5.17
N HIS A 54 2.65 6.25 5.81
CA HIS A 54 3.76 5.99 6.71
C HIS A 54 4.66 4.92 6.11
N CYS A 55 5.96 5.20 6.06
CA CYS A 55 6.95 4.20 5.70
C CYS A 55 7.59 3.64 6.96
N PHE A 56 7.68 2.33 7.04
CA PHE A 56 8.36 1.61 8.12
C PHE A 56 9.39 0.66 7.52
N ARG A 57 10.48 0.42 8.26
CA ARG A 57 11.40 -0.69 7.98
C ARG A 57 11.34 -1.70 9.09
N HIS A 58 11.37 -2.97 8.70
CA HIS A 58 11.49 -4.07 9.62
C HIS A 58 12.84 -4.75 9.39
N THR A 59 13.67 -4.78 10.43
CA THR A 59 14.93 -5.53 10.40
C THR A 59 14.73 -6.83 11.18
N PRO A 60 15.05 -8.01 10.61
CA PRO A 60 14.97 -9.27 11.35
C PRO A 60 15.71 -9.18 12.69
N GLY A 61 15.02 -9.52 13.78
CA GLY A 61 15.57 -9.44 15.14
C GLY A 61 15.54 -8.04 15.78
N LYS A 62 15.00 -7.03 15.11
CA LYS A 62 14.70 -5.71 15.69
C LYS A 62 13.20 -5.40 15.56
N GLY A 63 12.73 -4.40 16.29
CA GLY A 63 11.37 -3.89 16.14
C GLY A 63 11.13 -3.21 14.79
N LEU A 64 9.86 -2.86 14.56
CA LEU A 64 9.46 -1.99 13.46
C LEU A 64 10.02 -0.57 13.70
N GLU A 65 10.76 -0.02 12.73
CA GLU A 65 11.29 1.34 12.80
C GLU A 65 10.50 2.23 11.84
N TRP A 66 10.01 3.36 12.34
CA TRP A 66 9.37 4.39 11.51
C TRP A 66 10.41 5.18 10.72
N ILE A 67 10.17 5.41 9.43
CA ILE A 67 11.11 6.05 8.51
C ILE A 67 10.63 7.42 8.05
N SER A 68 9.38 7.50 7.61
CA SER A 68 8.83 8.74 7.07
C SER A 68 7.33 8.79 7.15
N PHE A 69 6.81 10.01 7.01
CA PHE A 69 5.40 10.33 6.95
C PHE A 69 5.18 11.31 5.81
N ILE A 70 4.16 11.06 5.01
CA ILE A 70 3.69 11.95 3.95
C ILE A 70 2.22 12.19 4.20
N SER A 71 1.83 13.45 4.38
CA SER A 71 0.43 13.82 4.54
C SER A 71 -0.35 13.63 3.25
N GLU A 72 -1.67 13.76 3.35
CA GLU A 72 -2.55 13.84 2.20
C GLU A 72 -2.05 14.97 1.26
N ARG A 73 -2.17 14.73 -0.04
CA ARG A 73 -1.68 15.64 -1.11
C ARG A 73 -0.23 16.09 -0.97
N SER A 74 0.60 15.38 -0.19
CA SER A 74 2.02 15.71 0.02
C SER A 74 2.28 17.12 0.58
N LEU A 75 1.33 17.68 1.36
CA LEU A 75 1.47 19.02 1.96
C LEU A 75 2.61 19.08 2.97
N TYR A 76 2.84 17.99 3.70
CA TYR A 76 3.87 17.88 4.71
C TYR A 76 4.57 16.53 4.62
N ILE A 77 5.90 16.57 4.67
CA ILE A 77 6.75 15.38 4.60
C ILE A 77 7.74 15.43 5.75
N ASN A 78 7.77 14.36 6.53
CA ASN A 78 8.69 14.17 7.64
C ASN A 78 9.52 12.91 7.46
N TYR A 79 10.74 12.98 7.97
CA TYR A 79 11.68 11.87 8.00
C TYR A 79 12.14 11.63 9.43
N ALA A 80 12.43 10.37 9.74
CA ALA A 80 13.16 10.00 10.94
C ALA A 80 14.58 10.55 10.88
N ASP A 81 15.13 10.93 12.03
CA ASP A 81 16.48 11.47 12.10
C ASP A 81 17.54 10.46 11.66
N SER A 82 17.25 9.16 11.76
CA SER A 82 18.13 8.08 11.29
C SER A 82 18.31 8.02 9.76
N VAL A 83 17.48 8.72 8.99
CA VAL A 83 17.57 8.78 7.52
C VAL A 83 17.81 10.19 6.99
N LYS A 84 17.83 11.21 7.87
CA LYS A 84 18.28 12.56 7.52
C LYS A 84 19.80 12.53 7.45
N GLY A 85 20.35 12.92 6.30
CA GLY A 85 21.80 13.04 6.08
C GLY A 85 22.40 14.24 6.79
#